data_AF-A0A226CVV4-F1
#
_entry.id   AF-A0A226CVV4-F1
#
_cell.length_a   1.000
_cell.length_b   1.000
_cell.length_c   1.000
_cell.angle_alpha   90.00
_cell.angle_beta   90.00
_cell.angle_gamma   90.00
#
_symmetry.space_group_name_H-M   'P 1'
#
loop_
_entity.id
_entity.type
_entity.pdbx_description
1 polymer ?
#
loop_
_entity_poly.entity_id
_entity_poly.type
_entity_poly.pdbx_seq_one_letter_code
_entity_poly.pdbx_strand_id
1 'polypeptide(L)'
;MSCHPFRIDDGNYVSIVQSIAPSWESWCVDKPPLHIIDLDKRQAYRKINSVLDKLAQHIFSQSNISITEATVCSAERYLQLDFAEGNNYRTRDVTMIYTDFEGYQFLSCHTEPYITFQFYFTPFQVELWIVLGIMLGTIIVVTTLVHHFWFVKESKPAFAAWLFVLASLFEEGSVVPGRIERMTFFRLCLGIWCLMSVILTNGYNGIMIYELNSPRRQSHPETFGELRCQNEFGQNQPIEEVYNIEGAKRSDVQEAQVKQFDLFYLFVIDINTRVPLNAFPFGSRVDINNTNVDATSKCYKLLSHIHKNLVLQVLPEFLSVLFNLVNSFMSKPVKKNHTKSRKSLFGALDLFNEKHDFYPMGFSYLNETFMTFDIMQGNIERQVVQCGKTVLIGKSSYGWKSRILQSFKSLLEAGILFKAKNEDLDRKLLFNRTAVTEVGISQLENVATLRGAFPTVFIVAGSLIGVMHDFIAKENRRLLQAQPEETMALRDTINHSQFAQTVTTGVLLSIVAVLGLCSLITNLVSTCGRPQYRAIPRTRNHYDAA
;
A
#
# COMPACT_ATOMS: atom_id res chain seq x y z
N MET A 1 -7.60 -22.21 -35.07
CA MET A 1 -8.96 -22.38 -35.63
C MET A 1 -9.45 -21.03 -36.13
N SER A 2 -9.79 -20.96 -37.42
CA SER A 2 -10.32 -19.76 -38.09
C SER A 2 -11.85 -19.84 -38.10
N CYS A 3 -12.53 -18.90 -37.44
CA CYS A 3 -13.99 -18.87 -37.36
C CYS A 3 -14.59 -18.28 -38.65
N HIS A 4 -15.33 -19.08 -39.40
CA HIS A 4 -16.27 -18.60 -40.40
C HIS A 4 -17.69 -18.62 -39.80
N PRO A 5 -18.49 -17.55 -39.99
CA PRO A 5 -19.87 -17.54 -39.53
C PRO A 5 -20.73 -18.45 -40.41
N PHE A 6 -21.36 -19.46 -39.80
CA PHE A 6 -22.37 -20.27 -40.47
C PHE A 6 -23.69 -19.50 -40.57
N ARG A 7 -24.31 -19.50 -41.75
CA ARG A 7 -25.65 -18.94 -41.97
C ARG A 7 -26.68 -19.99 -41.55
N ILE A 8 -27.52 -19.64 -40.56
CA ILE A 8 -28.53 -20.54 -40.01
C ILE A 8 -29.84 -20.30 -40.77
N ASP A 9 -30.29 -21.33 -41.49
CA ASP A 9 -31.59 -21.37 -42.17
C ASP A 9 -32.45 -22.50 -41.57
N ASP A 10 -33.77 -22.37 -41.58
CA ASP A 10 -34.73 -23.26 -40.87
C ASP A 10 -34.61 -24.76 -41.24
N GLY A 11 -34.00 -25.09 -42.38
CA GLY A 11 -33.74 -26.47 -42.81
C GLY A 11 -32.43 -27.08 -42.30
N ASN A 12 -31.50 -26.28 -41.77
CA ASN A 12 -30.15 -26.74 -41.42
C ASN A 12 -29.84 -26.67 -39.91
N TYR A 13 -30.77 -26.15 -39.11
CA TYR A 13 -30.60 -26.00 -37.66
C TYR A 13 -30.28 -27.32 -36.96
N VAL A 14 -30.97 -28.41 -37.31
CA VAL A 14 -30.76 -29.73 -36.67
C VAL A 14 -29.39 -30.32 -37.01
N SER A 15 -28.91 -30.16 -38.25
CA SER A 15 -27.57 -30.65 -38.64
C SER A 15 -26.45 -29.83 -38.02
N ILE A 16 -26.65 -28.50 -37.93
CA ILE A 16 -25.71 -27.58 -37.28
C ILE A 16 -25.65 -27.87 -35.78
N VAL A 17 -26.79 -28.04 -35.11
CA VAL A 17 -26.85 -28.42 -33.69
C VAL A 17 -26.27 -29.81 -33.45
N GLN A 18 -26.43 -30.77 -34.37
CA GLN A 18 -25.76 -32.08 -34.27
C GLN A 18 -24.25 -32.01 -34.52
N SER A 19 -23.79 -31.06 -35.35
CA SER A 19 -22.35 -30.82 -35.58
C SER A 19 -21.67 -30.02 -34.45
N ILE A 20 -22.46 -29.28 -33.67
CA ILE A 20 -22.04 -28.51 -32.49
C ILE A 20 -22.29 -29.32 -31.20
N ALA A 21 -23.13 -30.36 -31.25
CA ALA A 21 -23.33 -31.27 -30.13
C ALA A 21 -21.95 -31.79 -29.72
N PRO A 22 -21.50 -31.51 -28.48
CA PRO A 22 -20.13 -31.80 -28.06
C PRO A 22 -19.88 -33.28 -28.33
N SER A 23 -19.00 -33.57 -29.28
CA SER A 23 -18.50 -34.92 -29.47
C SER A 23 -18.05 -35.39 -28.10
N TRP A 24 -18.65 -36.47 -27.60
CA TRP A 24 -18.38 -36.99 -26.27
C TRP A 24 -16.87 -37.06 -26.07
N GLU A 25 -16.34 -36.13 -25.27
CA GLU A 25 -14.91 -36.09 -25.03
C GLU A 25 -14.60 -37.33 -24.18
N SER A 26 -13.75 -38.20 -24.70
CA SER A 26 -13.28 -39.36 -23.94
C SER A 26 -12.09 -38.92 -23.08
N TRP A 27 -12.27 -38.97 -21.77
CA TRP A 27 -11.22 -38.66 -20.81
C TRP A 27 -10.67 -39.95 -20.22
N CYS A 28 -9.36 -40.01 -20.06
CA CYS A 28 -8.66 -41.14 -19.47
C CYS A 28 -7.88 -40.69 -18.22
N VAL A 29 -7.89 -41.52 -17.18
CA VAL A 29 -7.13 -41.28 -15.94
C VAL A 29 -5.83 -42.06 -16.04
N ASP A 30 -4.71 -41.35 -16.17
CA ASP A 30 -3.40 -41.98 -16.28
C ASP A 30 -2.95 -42.46 -14.89
N LYS A 31 -2.97 -43.79 -14.69
CA LYS A 31 -2.57 -44.43 -13.42
C LYS A 31 -1.05 -44.64 -13.44
N PRO A 32 -0.30 -44.18 -12.42
CA PRO A 32 1.14 -44.39 -12.38
C PRO A 32 1.48 -45.88 -12.49
N PRO A 33 2.53 -46.24 -13.26
CA PRO A 33 2.91 -47.63 -13.45
C PRO A 33 3.22 -48.32 -12.11
N LEU A 34 2.48 -49.40 -11.83
CA LEU A 34 2.59 -50.20 -10.60
C LEU A 34 3.96 -50.86 -10.38
N HIS A 35 4.84 -50.87 -11.38
CA HIS A 35 6.12 -51.60 -11.33
C HIS A 35 7.22 -50.89 -10.52
N ILE A 36 7.00 -49.64 -10.07
CA ILE A 36 8.03 -48.84 -9.37
C ILE A 36 7.80 -48.79 -7.84
N ILE A 37 6.71 -49.38 -7.33
CA ILE A 37 6.29 -49.20 -5.94
C ILE A 37 6.66 -50.42 -5.08
N ASP A 38 7.42 -50.16 -4.01
CA ASP A 38 7.80 -51.13 -2.97
C ASP A 38 6.58 -51.90 -2.41
N LEU A 39 6.76 -53.18 -2.08
CA LEU A 39 5.69 -54.11 -1.72
C LEU A 39 4.83 -53.61 -0.54
N ASP A 40 5.44 -52.91 0.41
CA ASP A 40 4.78 -52.38 1.60
C ASP A 40 3.91 -51.13 1.29
N LYS A 41 4.27 -50.37 0.24
CA LYS A 41 3.50 -49.21 -0.23
C LYS A 41 2.33 -49.59 -1.14
N ARG A 42 2.25 -50.85 -1.56
CA ARG A 42 1.23 -51.35 -2.50
C ARG A 42 -0.19 -51.26 -1.94
N GLN A 43 -0.37 -51.45 -0.63
CA GLN A 43 -1.69 -51.38 0.01
C GLN A 43 -2.16 -49.94 0.17
N ALA A 44 -1.27 -49.03 0.56
CA ALA A 44 -1.55 -47.59 0.58
C ALA A 44 -1.90 -47.07 -0.82
N TYR A 45 -1.15 -47.51 -1.83
CA TYR A 45 -1.39 -47.15 -3.23
C TYR A 45 -2.74 -47.64 -3.76
N ARG A 46 -3.14 -48.89 -3.47
CA ARG A 46 -4.49 -49.39 -3.81
C ARG A 46 -5.59 -48.55 -3.16
N LYS A 47 -5.40 -48.16 -1.90
CA LYS A 47 -6.36 -47.34 -1.18
C LYS A 47 -6.47 -45.95 -1.80
N ILE A 48 -5.34 -45.31 -2.13
CA ILE A 48 -5.29 -44.02 -2.83
C ILE A 48 -5.96 -44.13 -4.20
N ASN A 49 -5.61 -45.11 -5.03
CA ASN A 49 -6.24 -45.30 -6.35
C ASN A 49 -7.75 -45.51 -6.24
N SER A 50 -8.23 -46.27 -5.24
CA SER A 50 -9.67 -46.46 -5.05
C SER A 50 -10.40 -45.17 -4.67
N VAL A 51 -9.75 -44.27 -3.92
CA VAL A 51 -10.32 -42.96 -3.56
C VAL A 51 -10.29 -42.02 -4.77
N LEU A 52 -9.22 -42.08 -5.56
CA LEU A 52 -9.05 -41.29 -6.77
C LEU A 52 -10.03 -41.71 -7.86
N ASP A 53 -10.23 -43.01 -8.07
CA ASP A 53 -11.22 -43.53 -9.01
C ASP A 53 -12.63 -43.05 -8.61
N LYS A 54 -12.96 -43.06 -7.31
CA LYS A 54 -14.24 -42.52 -6.80
C LYS A 54 -14.35 -41.01 -6.98
N LEU A 55 -13.27 -40.25 -6.74
CA LEU A 55 -13.26 -38.79 -6.91
C LEU A 55 -13.40 -38.41 -8.40
N ALA A 56 -12.64 -39.07 -9.28
CA ALA A 56 -12.74 -38.93 -10.72
C ALA A 56 -14.15 -39.26 -11.18
N GLN A 57 -14.68 -40.44 -10.83
CA GLN A 57 -16.07 -40.82 -11.15
C GLN A 57 -17.07 -39.78 -10.67
N HIS A 58 -16.90 -39.21 -9.47
CA HIS A 58 -17.78 -38.17 -8.97
C HIS A 58 -17.71 -36.89 -9.81
N ILE A 59 -16.51 -36.37 -10.06
CA ILE A 59 -16.28 -35.16 -10.88
C ILE A 59 -16.86 -35.36 -12.29
N PHE A 60 -16.52 -36.46 -12.96
CA PHE A 60 -16.96 -36.75 -14.32
C PHE A 60 -18.46 -37.06 -14.43
N SER A 61 -19.05 -37.68 -13.40
CA SER A 61 -20.51 -37.90 -13.32
C SER A 61 -21.29 -36.60 -13.18
N GLN A 62 -20.74 -35.60 -12.48
CA GLN A 62 -21.36 -34.27 -12.37
C GLN A 62 -21.22 -33.45 -13.67
N SER A 63 -20.23 -33.75 -14.50
CA SER A 63 -19.98 -33.04 -15.76
C SER A 63 -20.53 -33.73 -17.00
N ASN A 64 -21.28 -34.84 -16.88
CA ASN A 64 -21.76 -35.66 -18.01
C ASN A 64 -20.65 -36.15 -18.96
N ILE A 65 -19.46 -36.42 -18.43
CA ILE A 65 -18.31 -36.91 -19.22
C ILE A 65 -18.16 -38.43 -18.99
N SER A 66 -17.94 -39.19 -20.06
CA SER A 66 -17.67 -40.64 -19.97
C SER A 66 -16.19 -40.92 -19.72
N ILE A 67 -15.89 -41.67 -18.66
CA ILE A 67 -14.54 -42.15 -18.36
C ILE A 67 -14.34 -43.48 -19.07
N THR A 68 -13.24 -43.62 -19.81
CA THR A 68 -12.78 -44.92 -20.31
C THR A 68 -11.63 -45.41 -19.44
N GLU A 69 -11.79 -46.58 -18.83
CA GLU A 69 -10.75 -47.20 -18.02
C GLU A 69 -9.78 -47.93 -18.97
N ALA A 70 -8.75 -47.23 -19.42
CA ALA A 70 -7.68 -47.80 -20.25
C ALA A 70 -6.36 -47.86 -19.48
N THR A 71 -5.61 -48.95 -19.62
CA THR A 71 -4.28 -49.10 -19.01
C THR A 71 -3.21 -48.25 -19.70
N VAL A 72 -3.49 -47.76 -20.90
CA VAL A 72 -2.66 -46.84 -21.67
C VAL A 72 -3.59 -45.80 -22.28
N CYS A 73 -3.49 -44.55 -21.81
CA CYS A 73 -4.30 -43.45 -22.34
C CYS A 73 -3.72 -42.98 -23.69
N SER A 74 -4.36 -43.32 -24.81
CA SER A 74 -4.05 -42.75 -26.13
C SER A 74 -4.89 -41.50 -26.45
N ALA A 75 -5.68 -41.02 -25.49
CA ALA A 75 -6.54 -39.85 -25.66
C ALA A 75 -5.72 -38.55 -25.68
N GLU A 76 -6.19 -37.55 -26.45
CA GLU A 76 -5.56 -36.22 -26.53
C GLU A 76 -5.62 -35.45 -25.20
N ARG A 77 -6.52 -35.84 -24.29
CA ARG A 77 -6.68 -35.24 -22.95
C ARG A 77 -6.73 -36.34 -21.90
N TYR A 78 -5.87 -36.24 -20.89
CA TYR A 78 -5.84 -37.17 -19.77
C TYR A 78 -5.69 -36.41 -18.46
N LEU A 79 -6.28 -36.96 -17.39
CA LEU A 79 -6.18 -36.40 -16.05
C LEU A 79 -5.04 -37.11 -15.33
N GLN A 80 -3.96 -36.38 -15.06
CA GLN A 80 -2.84 -36.85 -14.27
C GLN A 80 -2.87 -36.16 -12.91
N LEU A 81 -2.82 -36.97 -11.85
CA LEU A 81 -2.64 -36.45 -10.51
C LEU A 81 -1.15 -36.24 -10.28
N ASP A 82 -0.76 -34.97 -10.28
CA ASP A 82 0.60 -34.58 -9.93
C ASP A 82 0.65 -34.30 -8.43
N PHE A 83 1.59 -34.97 -7.76
CA PHE A 83 1.91 -34.68 -6.37
C PHE A 83 3.11 -33.75 -6.39
N ALA A 84 3.00 -32.59 -5.73
CA ALA A 84 3.87 -31.42 -5.84
C ALA A 84 5.38 -31.64 -5.65
N GLU A 85 5.83 -32.84 -5.31
CA GLU A 85 7.24 -33.18 -5.05
C GLU A 85 7.82 -34.23 -6.02
N GLY A 86 7.06 -34.70 -7.02
CA GLY A 86 7.34 -36.01 -7.64
C GLY A 86 7.89 -36.06 -9.06
N ASN A 87 7.37 -35.30 -10.04
CA ASN A 87 7.55 -35.72 -11.44
C ASN A 87 8.01 -34.62 -12.41
N ASN A 88 9.16 -34.90 -13.04
CA ASN A 88 9.77 -34.10 -14.08
C ASN A 88 9.44 -34.68 -15.47
N TYR A 89 8.16 -34.78 -15.83
CA TYR A 89 7.77 -35.30 -17.15
C TYR A 89 7.24 -34.21 -18.09
N ARG A 90 7.88 -34.16 -19.27
CA ARG A 90 7.64 -33.24 -20.39
C ARG A 90 6.45 -33.69 -21.27
N THR A 91 5.32 -34.03 -20.69
CA THR A 91 4.12 -34.24 -21.52
C THR A 91 3.51 -32.88 -21.84
N ARG A 92 3.26 -32.65 -23.13
CA ARG A 92 2.63 -31.43 -23.62
C ARG A 92 1.12 -31.57 -23.39
N ASP A 93 0.52 -30.50 -22.89
CA ASP A 93 -0.93 -30.28 -22.69
C ASP A 93 -1.59 -31.02 -21.51
N VAL A 94 -1.01 -30.91 -20.31
CA VAL A 94 -1.70 -31.25 -19.05
C VAL A 94 -2.30 -29.99 -18.41
N THR A 95 -3.62 -29.96 -18.24
CA THR A 95 -4.30 -28.93 -17.43
C THR A 95 -4.17 -29.30 -15.95
N MET A 96 -3.29 -28.58 -15.24
CA MET A 96 -3.11 -28.78 -13.79
C MET A 96 -4.28 -28.15 -13.01
N ILE A 97 -4.94 -28.96 -12.18
CA ILE A 97 -5.96 -28.51 -11.22
C ILE A 97 -5.33 -28.54 -9.82
N TYR A 98 -5.08 -27.35 -9.25
CA TYR A 98 -4.58 -27.23 -7.88
C TYR A 98 -5.74 -27.31 -6.89
N THR A 99 -5.77 -28.35 -6.06
CA THR A 99 -6.82 -28.55 -5.04
C THR A 99 -6.54 -27.83 -3.73
N ASP A 100 -5.27 -27.55 -3.45
CA ASP A 100 -4.82 -26.74 -2.34
C ASP A 100 -3.51 -26.02 -2.73
N PHE A 101 -3.26 -24.86 -2.13
CA PHE A 101 -1.98 -24.17 -2.29
C PHE A 101 -1.28 -24.08 -0.93
N GLU A 102 -0.17 -24.79 -0.82
CA GLU A 102 0.72 -24.65 0.31
C GLU A 102 1.56 -23.37 0.11
N GLY A 103 1.02 -22.24 0.57
CA GLY A 103 1.68 -20.95 0.50
C GLY A 103 2.70 -20.74 1.62
N TYR A 104 3.59 -19.77 1.44
CA TYR A 104 4.42 -19.26 2.52
C TYR A 104 3.77 -18.06 3.19
N GLN A 105 3.87 -18.00 4.50
CA GLN A 105 3.49 -16.85 5.32
C GLN A 105 4.70 -16.41 6.14
N PHE A 106 4.69 -15.17 6.60
CA PHE A 106 5.75 -14.67 7.47
C PHE A 106 5.18 -13.99 8.71
N LEU A 107 5.97 -13.99 9.78
CA LEU A 107 5.69 -13.30 11.02
C LEU A 107 6.84 -12.33 11.31
N SER A 108 6.52 -11.08 11.65
CA SER A 108 7.49 -10.12 12.13
C SER A 108 6.94 -9.36 13.34
N CYS A 109 7.82 -9.04 14.29
CA CYS A 109 7.53 -8.04 15.31
C CYS A 109 8.02 -6.63 14.90
N HIS A 110 8.69 -6.51 13.74
CA HIS A 110 9.22 -5.25 13.27
C HIS A 110 8.09 -4.25 13.00
N THR A 111 8.32 -3.01 13.43
CA THR A 111 7.46 -1.86 13.19
C THR A 111 8.34 -0.72 12.73
N GLU A 112 8.05 -0.13 11.56
CA GLU A 112 8.72 1.10 11.19
C GLU A 112 8.02 2.28 11.90
N PRO A 113 8.76 3.11 12.65
CA PRO A 113 8.17 4.27 13.32
C PRO A 113 7.79 5.32 12.27
N TYR A 114 6.53 5.36 11.88
CA TYR A 114 6.01 6.37 10.96
C TYR A 114 5.76 7.69 11.69
N ILE A 115 6.80 8.51 11.82
CA ILE A 115 6.65 9.94 12.12
C ILE A 115 7.43 10.71 11.07
N THR A 116 6.77 11.02 9.97
CA THR A 116 7.28 11.99 9.00
C THR A 116 6.72 13.37 9.35
N PHE A 117 7.40 14.44 8.93
CA PHE A 117 6.88 15.81 9.05
C PHE A 117 5.52 15.99 8.35
N GLN A 118 5.17 15.10 7.42
CA GLN A 118 3.85 15.06 6.77
C GLN A 118 2.71 14.98 7.78
N PHE A 119 2.95 14.39 8.96
CA PHE A 119 1.98 14.33 10.06
C PHE A 119 1.41 15.70 10.48
N TYR A 120 2.16 16.81 10.31
CA TYR A 120 1.66 18.14 10.64
C TYR A 120 0.69 18.70 9.59
N PHE A 121 0.74 18.18 8.36
CA PHE A 121 -0.12 18.61 7.25
C PHE A 121 -1.34 17.71 7.08
N THR A 122 -1.31 16.48 7.59
CA THR A 122 -2.42 15.51 7.49
C THR A 122 -3.73 15.89 8.15
N PRO A 123 -3.80 16.72 9.23
CA PRO A 123 -5.09 17.04 9.85
C PRO A 123 -6.09 17.68 8.90
N PHE A 124 -5.61 18.40 7.89
CA PHE A 124 -6.43 19.06 6.89
C PHE A 124 -6.11 18.56 5.48
N GLN A 125 -7.15 18.43 4.67
CA GLN A 125 -7.00 18.13 3.25
C GLN A 125 -6.27 19.28 2.55
N VAL A 126 -5.54 18.98 1.47
CA VAL A 126 -4.74 19.97 0.73
C VAL A 126 -5.62 21.11 0.21
N GLU A 127 -6.85 20.80 -0.19
CA GLU A 127 -7.87 21.74 -0.62
C GLU A 127 -8.18 22.79 0.45
N LEU A 128 -8.25 22.37 1.72
CA LEU A 128 -8.52 23.27 2.84
C LEU A 128 -7.36 24.23 3.08
N TRP A 129 -6.12 23.75 2.95
CA TRP A 129 -4.92 24.60 3.04
C TRP A 129 -4.90 25.65 1.94
N ILE A 130 -5.26 25.28 0.70
CA ILE A 130 -5.35 26.22 -0.42
C ILE A 130 -6.42 27.28 -0.14
N VAL A 131 -7.62 26.87 0.27
CA VAL A 131 -8.72 27.80 0.58
C VAL A 131 -8.34 28.73 1.75
N LEU A 132 -7.71 28.20 2.80
CA LEU A 132 -7.21 28.99 3.93
C LEU A 132 -6.17 30.02 3.47
N GLY A 133 -5.21 29.62 2.63
CA GLY A 133 -4.19 30.51 2.07
C GLY A 133 -4.79 31.64 1.23
N ILE A 134 -5.78 31.32 0.37
CA ILE A 134 -6.50 32.31 -0.43
C ILE A 134 -7.29 33.28 0.47
N MET A 135 -7.98 32.77 1.48
CA MET A 135 -8.75 33.61 2.42
C MET A 135 -7.82 34.56 3.20
N LEU A 136 -6.72 34.03 3.74
CA LEU A 136 -5.67 34.81 4.42
C LEU A 136 -5.14 35.92 3.52
N GLY A 137 -4.72 35.58 2.30
CA GLY A 137 -4.23 36.55 1.33
C GLY A 137 -5.25 37.64 1.03
N THR A 138 -6.52 37.27 0.86
CA THR A 138 -7.60 38.22 0.58
C THR A 138 -7.81 39.20 1.75
N ILE A 139 -7.85 38.71 2.99
CA ILE A 139 -8.00 39.56 4.17
C ILE A 139 -6.81 40.50 4.33
N ILE A 140 -5.58 40.01 4.11
CA ILE A 140 -4.36 40.84 4.18
C ILE A 140 -4.39 41.93 3.11
N VAL A 141 -4.75 41.62 1.87
CA VAL A 141 -4.83 42.61 0.79
C VAL A 141 -5.91 43.64 1.08
N VAL A 142 -7.13 43.22 1.44
CA VAL A 142 -8.24 44.15 1.72
C VAL A 142 -7.91 45.06 2.90
N THR A 143 -7.39 44.52 4.00
CA THR A 143 -7.00 45.33 5.18
C THR A 143 -5.86 46.29 4.87
N THR A 144 -4.88 45.87 4.08
CA THR A 144 -3.76 46.74 3.64
C THR A 144 -4.25 47.86 2.74
N LEU A 145 -5.15 47.59 1.79
CA LEU A 145 -5.75 48.61 0.92
C LEU A 145 -6.56 49.60 1.76
N VAL A 146 -7.45 49.12 2.61
CA VAL A 146 -8.26 49.99 3.49
C VAL A 146 -7.36 50.86 4.36
N HIS A 147 -6.31 50.28 4.96
CA HIS A 147 -5.33 51.03 5.73
C HIS A 147 -4.65 52.10 4.88
N HIS A 148 -4.13 51.74 3.70
CA HIS A 148 -3.44 52.67 2.81
C HIS A 148 -4.34 53.85 2.41
N PHE A 149 -5.54 53.56 1.90
CA PHE A 149 -6.42 54.62 1.40
C PHE A 149 -6.99 55.53 2.49
N TRP A 150 -7.22 55.02 3.70
CA TRP A 150 -7.76 55.82 4.79
C TRP A 150 -6.69 56.56 5.60
N PHE A 151 -5.47 56.05 5.67
CA PHE A 151 -4.43 56.57 6.57
C PHE A 151 -3.22 57.21 5.88
N VAL A 152 -3.12 57.19 4.55
CA VAL A 152 -2.02 57.88 3.81
C VAL A 152 -1.90 59.38 4.15
N LYS A 153 -2.98 60.03 4.58
CA LYS A 153 -2.95 61.47 4.95
C LYS A 153 -2.43 61.77 6.35
N GLU A 154 -2.30 60.77 7.23
CA GLU A 154 -1.80 60.98 8.58
C GLU A 154 -0.48 60.25 8.76
N SER A 155 0.59 60.99 9.06
CA SER A 155 1.94 60.51 9.34
C SER A 155 2.02 59.72 10.65
N LYS A 156 1.31 58.58 10.70
CA LYS A 156 1.24 57.66 11.83
C LYS A 156 1.97 56.34 11.52
N PRO A 157 2.39 55.61 12.57
CA PRO A 157 3.22 54.41 12.41
C PRO A 157 2.57 53.36 11.51
N ALA A 158 3.41 52.63 10.77
CA ALA A 158 2.99 51.59 9.86
C ALA A 158 2.30 50.44 10.60
N PHE A 159 1.01 50.24 10.33
CA PHE A 159 0.27 49.06 10.78
C PHE A 159 0.60 47.87 9.86
N ALA A 160 1.19 46.81 10.43
CA ALA A 160 1.51 45.58 9.71
C ALA A 160 0.30 44.64 9.68
N ALA A 161 -0.62 44.88 8.74
CA ALA A 161 -1.87 44.11 8.61
C ALA A 161 -1.65 42.59 8.47
N TRP A 162 -0.56 42.17 7.81
CA TRP A 162 -0.23 40.75 7.64
C TRP A 162 0.11 40.06 8.97
N LEU A 163 0.89 40.72 9.85
CA LEU A 163 1.21 40.19 11.18
C LEU A 163 -0.04 40.10 12.05
N PHE A 164 -0.92 41.10 11.97
CA PHE A 164 -2.18 41.10 12.69
C PHE A 164 -3.03 39.87 12.33
N VAL A 165 -3.19 39.59 11.03
CA VAL A 165 -3.99 38.46 10.54
C VAL A 165 -3.34 37.13 10.92
N LEU A 166 -2.03 36.98 10.77
CA LEU A 166 -1.34 35.75 11.19
C LEU A 166 -1.39 35.53 12.71
N ALA A 167 -1.18 36.57 13.51
CA ALA A 167 -1.28 36.47 14.96
C ALA A 167 -2.67 35.96 15.37
N SER A 168 -3.75 36.50 14.79
CA SER A 168 -5.10 36.03 15.06
C SER A 168 -5.40 34.58 14.60
N LEU A 169 -4.65 34.06 13.61
CA LEU A 169 -4.71 32.65 13.21
C LEU A 169 -4.02 31.75 14.23
N PHE A 170 -2.96 32.22 14.88
CA PHE A 170 -2.24 31.49 15.93
C PHE A 170 -2.82 31.72 17.33
N GLU A 171 -4.03 32.27 17.41
CA GLU A 171 -4.70 32.65 18.67
C GLU A 171 -3.90 33.67 19.51
N GLU A 172 -2.99 34.42 18.88
CA GLU A 172 -2.23 35.49 19.49
C GLU A 172 -2.93 36.85 19.29
N GLY A 173 -3.06 37.61 20.39
CA GLY A 173 -3.62 38.95 20.36
C GLY A 173 -2.60 39.96 19.82
N SER A 174 -3.01 40.79 18.86
CA SER A 174 -2.20 41.92 18.37
C SER A 174 -2.94 43.24 18.53
N VAL A 175 -2.17 44.32 18.74
CA VAL A 175 -2.73 45.64 19.05
C VAL A 175 -3.27 46.27 17.77
N VAL A 176 -4.59 46.52 17.73
CA VAL A 176 -5.24 47.27 16.66
C VAL A 176 -5.21 48.76 16.99
N PRO A 177 -4.85 49.65 16.04
CA PRO A 177 -5.02 51.08 16.22
C PRO A 177 -6.49 51.44 16.51
N GLY A 178 -6.76 52.11 17.63
CA GLY A 178 -8.13 52.38 18.12
C GLY A 178 -9.04 53.20 17.19
N ARG A 179 -8.53 53.73 16.07
CA ARG A 179 -9.34 54.32 14.99
C ARG A 179 -9.90 53.27 14.03
N ILE A 180 -9.07 52.30 13.64
CA ILE A 180 -9.48 51.18 12.78
C ILE A 180 -10.46 50.29 13.56
N GLU A 181 -10.17 50.08 14.84
CA GLU A 181 -11.04 49.32 15.74
C GLU A 181 -12.46 49.90 15.82
N ARG A 182 -12.64 51.23 15.71
CA ARG A 182 -13.96 51.87 15.77
C ARG A 182 -14.79 51.73 14.49
N MET A 183 -14.21 51.27 13.38
CA MET A 183 -14.94 51.09 12.13
C MET A 183 -15.80 49.82 12.21
N THR A 184 -17.12 49.96 12.08
CA THR A 184 -18.09 48.85 12.14
C THR A 184 -17.76 47.75 11.14
N PHE A 185 -17.31 48.12 9.93
CA PHE A 185 -16.84 47.17 8.93
C PHE A 185 -15.71 46.28 9.44
N PHE A 186 -14.66 46.91 9.95
CA PHE A 186 -13.48 46.21 10.43
C PHE A 186 -13.84 45.27 11.57
N ARG A 187 -14.69 45.71 12.51
CA ARG A 187 -15.20 44.87 13.61
C ARG A 187 -15.94 43.62 13.11
N LEU A 188 -16.79 43.76 12.10
CA LEU A 188 -17.58 42.63 11.59
C LEU A 188 -16.73 41.66 10.78
N CYS A 189 -15.87 42.15 9.88
CA CYS A 189 -14.99 41.29 9.10
C CYS A 189 -13.94 40.58 9.97
N LEU A 190 -13.31 41.31 10.89
CA LEU A 190 -12.40 40.66 11.83
C LEU A 190 -13.12 39.78 12.84
N GLY A 191 -14.32 40.15 13.28
CA GLY A 191 -15.11 39.29 14.18
C GLY A 191 -15.40 37.94 13.55
N ILE A 192 -15.83 37.94 12.27
CA ILE A 192 -16.05 36.70 11.50
C ILE A 192 -14.72 35.95 11.32
N TRP A 193 -13.65 36.63 10.94
CA TRP A 193 -12.32 36.01 10.77
C TRP A 193 -11.80 35.39 12.07
N CYS A 194 -11.88 36.08 13.21
CA CYS A 194 -11.45 35.56 14.51
C CYS A 194 -12.32 34.37 14.96
N LEU A 195 -13.62 34.39 14.70
CA LEU A 195 -14.48 33.22 14.97
C LEU A 195 -14.04 32.02 14.12
N MET A 196 -13.76 32.26 12.84
CA MET A 196 -13.28 31.23 11.92
C MET A 196 -11.90 30.71 12.31
N SER A 197 -10.97 31.58 12.72
CA SER A 197 -9.63 31.18 13.13
C SER A 197 -9.70 30.26 14.34
N VAL A 198 -10.49 30.62 15.36
CA VAL A 198 -10.72 29.79 16.56
C VAL A 198 -11.34 28.44 16.20
N ILE A 199 -12.28 28.38 15.25
CA ILE A 199 -12.86 27.09 14.81
C ILE A 199 -11.80 26.24 14.10
N LEU A 200 -10.98 26.85 13.25
CA LEU A 200 -9.94 26.16 12.48
C LEU A 200 -8.80 25.67 13.38
N THR A 201 -8.30 26.49 14.28
CA THR A 201 -7.25 26.12 15.23
C THR A 201 -7.70 25.02 16.18
N ASN A 202 -8.91 25.12 16.74
CA ASN A 202 -9.47 24.07 17.59
C ASN A 202 -9.73 22.78 16.81
N GLY A 203 -10.20 22.88 15.57
CA GLY A 203 -10.35 21.72 14.68
C GLY A 203 -9.01 21.05 14.37
N TYR A 204 -8.00 21.85 14.00
CA TYR A 204 -6.64 21.38 13.73
C TYR A 204 -6.04 20.69 14.97
N ASN A 205 -6.06 21.37 16.11
CA ASN A 205 -5.53 20.86 17.37
C ASN A 205 -6.28 19.59 17.80
N GLY A 206 -7.61 19.57 17.68
CA GLY A 206 -8.42 18.40 18.00
C GLY A 206 -8.07 17.17 17.16
N ILE A 207 -7.94 17.32 15.84
CA ILE A 207 -7.54 16.23 14.94
C ILE A 207 -6.10 15.81 15.20
N MET A 208 -5.19 16.77 15.37
CA MET A 208 -3.77 16.50 15.63
C MET A 208 -3.59 15.73 16.95
N ILE A 209 -4.27 16.15 18.02
CA ILE A 209 -4.26 15.44 19.32
C ILE A 209 -4.91 14.06 19.18
N TYR A 210 -6.00 13.93 18.43
CA TYR A 210 -6.64 12.64 18.18
C TYR A 210 -5.69 11.66 17.50
N GLU A 211 -4.99 12.10 16.45
CA GLU A 211 -4.00 11.30 15.72
C GLU A 211 -2.71 11.01 16.54
N LEU A 212 -2.38 11.87 17.51
CA LEU A 212 -1.29 11.60 18.45
C LEU A 212 -1.66 10.58 19.53
N ASN A 213 -2.94 10.53 19.94
CA ASN A 213 -3.42 9.63 20.99
C ASN A 213 -3.98 8.31 20.43
N SER A 214 -4.37 8.26 19.15
CA SER A 214 -4.78 7.00 18.51
C SER A 214 -3.58 6.05 18.47
N PRO A 215 -3.76 4.73 18.69
CA PRO A 215 -2.71 3.76 18.47
C PRO A 215 -2.21 3.93 17.03
N ARG A 216 -1.05 4.56 16.89
CA ARG A 216 -0.53 4.88 15.56
C ARG A 216 -0.46 3.61 14.76
N ARG A 217 -0.95 3.67 13.52
CA ARG A 217 -0.76 2.60 12.55
C ARG A 217 0.73 2.40 12.39
N GLN A 218 1.26 1.42 13.11
CA GLN A 218 2.62 0.97 12.88
C GLN A 218 2.58 0.28 11.52
N SER A 219 3.44 0.72 10.61
CA SER A 219 3.60 0.02 9.35
C SER A 219 4.38 -1.25 9.64
N HIS A 220 3.66 -2.37 9.61
CA HIS A 220 4.23 -3.70 9.60
C HIS A 220 4.30 -4.19 8.15
N PRO A 221 5.30 -5.01 7.80
CA PRO A 221 5.27 -5.65 6.50
C PRO A 221 4.06 -6.60 6.41
N GLU A 222 3.13 -6.35 5.50
CA GLU A 222 1.97 -7.21 5.24
C GLU A 222 2.19 -8.12 4.03
N THR A 223 3.07 -7.70 3.12
CA THR A 223 3.36 -8.42 1.88
C THR A 223 4.84 -8.78 1.76
N PHE A 224 5.15 -9.87 1.06
CA PHE A 224 6.54 -10.22 0.73
C PHE A 224 7.25 -9.15 -0.11
N GLY A 225 6.48 -8.29 -0.80
CA GLY A 225 7.03 -7.15 -1.53
C GLY A 225 7.69 -6.11 -0.62
N GLU A 226 7.19 -5.94 0.59
CA GLU A 226 7.73 -5.00 1.59
C GLU A 226 8.96 -5.56 2.31
N LEU A 227 9.18 -6.88 2.24
CA LEU A 227 10.37 -7.53 2.78
C LEU A 227 11.60 -7.36 1.91
N ARG A 228 11.44 -6.86 0.68
CA ARG A 228 12.54 -6.63 -0.24
C ARG A 228 13.54 -5.68 0.40
N CYS A 229 14.82 -6.02 0.29
CA CYS A 229 15.88 -5.05 0.50
C CYS A 229 15.58 -3.80 -0.34
N GLN A 230 15.36 -2.66 0.31
CA GLN A 230 15.37 -1.36 -0.35
C GLN A 230 16.77 -1.13 -0.90
N ASN A 231 17.03 -1.69 -2.07
CA ASN A 231 18.18 -1.31 -2.86
C ASN A 231 17.98 0.16 -3.22
N GLU A 232 19.02 0.97 -3.08
CA GLU A 232 19.04 2.38 -3.50
C GLU A 232 18.63 2.58 -4.97
N PHE A 233 18.53 1.50 -5.73
CA PHE A 233 18.06 1.43 -7.11
C PHE A 233 16.54 1.55 -7.30
N GLY A 234 15.72 1.43 -6.26
CA GLY A 234 14.28 1.23 -6.42
C GLY A 234 13.33 2.35 -5.97
N GLN A 235 13.75 3.27 -5.10
CA GLN A 235 12.76 4.03 -4.32
C GLN A 235 12.47 5.47 -4.69
N ASN A 236 13.18 6.15 -5.60
CA ASN A 236 12.84 7.55 -5.89
C ASN A 236 12.80 7.94 -7.37
N GLN A 237 12.76 6.98 -8.29
CA GLN A 237 12.32 7.30 -9.64
C GLN A 237 11.16 6.38 -9.98
N PRO A 238 9.92 6.90 -10.10
CA PRO A 238 8.88 6.14 -10.76
C PRO A 238 9.49 5.67 -12.07
N ILE A 239 9.40 4.38 -12.33
CA ILE A 239 9.98 3.75 -13.52
C ILE A 239 9.56 4.51 -14.80
N GLU A 240 8.44 5.26 -14.77
CA GLU A 240 8.00 6.20 -15.81
C GLU A 240 8.91 7.42 -16.05
N GLU A 241 9.61 7.98 -15.07
CA GLU A 241 10.51 9.13 -15.30
C GLU A 241 11.86 8.72 -15.92
N VAL A 242 12.36 7.52 -15.63
CA VAL A 242 13.56 6.99 -16.30
C VAL A 242 13.27 6.64 -17.77
N TYR A 243 12.00 6.41 -18.13
CA TYR A 243 11.60 6.17 -19.53
C TYR A 243 11.55 7.43 -20.39
N ASN A 244 11.67 8.63 -19.81
CA ASN A 244 11.73 9.89 -20.57
C ASN A 244 13.16 10.44 -20.77
N ILE A 245 14.19 9.72 -20.30
CA ILE A 245 15.57 10.03 -20.71
C ILE A 245 15.80 9.39 -22.08
N GLU A 246 15.54 10.15 -23.14
CA GLU A 246 15.86 9.82 -24.53
C GLU A 246 17.36 9.49 -24.66
N GLY A 247 17.73 8.22 -24.45
CA GLY A 247 19.11 7.76 -24.68
C GLY A 247 19.57 6.57 -23.82
N ALA A 248 18.98 6.33 -22.65
CA ALA A 248 19.32 5.15 -21.84
C ALA A 248 18.68 3.91 -22.46
N LYS A 249 19.48 3.05 -23.10
CA LYS A 249 18.96 1.83 -23.70
C LYS A 249 18.41 0.93 -22.60
N ARG A 250 17.16 0.50 -22.77
CA ARG A 250 16.45 -0.47 -21.91
C ARG A 250 17.23 -1.76 -21.64
N SER A 251 18.29 -2.03 -22.41
CA SER A 251 19.25 -3.12 -22.17
C SER A 251 19.97 -3.00 -20.83
N ASP A 252 20.34 -1.80 -20.41
CA ASP A 252 21.41 -1.66 -19.40
C ASP A 252 20.88 -1.93 -17.98
N VAL A 253 19.67 -1.47 -17.67
CA VAL A 253 18.99 -1.78 -16.39
C VAL A 253 18.67 -3.27 -16.28
N GLN A 254 18.24 -3.88 -17.38
CA GLN A 254 17.92 -5.31 -17.40
C GLN A 254 19.18 -6.17 -17.27
N GLU A 255 20.29 -5.73 -17.87
CA GLU A 255 21.58 -6.39 -17.75
C GLU A 255 22.14 -6.33 -16.33
N ALA A 256 21.99 -5.19 -15.64
CA ALA A 256 22.38 -5.07 -14.23
C ALA A 256 21.61 -6.03 -13.31
N GLN A 257 20.30 -6.14 -13.51
CA GLN A 257 19.46 -7.08 -12.74
C GLN A 257 19.83 -8.54 -13.00
N VAL A 258 20.08 -8.90 -14.26
CA VAL A 258 20.51 -10.25 -14.64
C VAL A 258 21.88 -10.57 -14.03
N LYS A 259 22.82 -9.62 -14.09
CA LYS A 259 24.15 -9.79 -13.50
C LYS A 259 24.10 -10.00 -11.99
N GLN A 260 23.27 -9.24 -11.27
CA GLN A 260 23.10 -9.41 -9.82
C GLN A 260 22.47 -10.77 -9.50
N PHE A 261 21.47 -11.17 -10.28
CA PHE A 261 20.88 -12.50 -10.16
C PHE A 261 21.91 -13.61 -10.41
N ASP A 262 22.74 -13.49 -11.44
CA ASP A 262 23.77 -14.47 -11.77
C ASP A 262 24.83 -14.57 -10.66
N LEU A 263 25.27 -13.44 -10.11
CA LEU A 263 26.20 -13.41 -8.97
C LEU A 263 25.62 -14.10 -7.74
N PHE A 264 24.36 -13.80 -7.42
CA PHE A 264 23.68 -14.42 -6.30
C PHE A 264 23.46 -15.93 -6.55
N TYR A 265 23.09 -16.32 -7.77
CA TYR A 265 22.93 -17.73 -8.13
C TYR A 265 24.24 -18.50 -7.98
N LEU A 266 25.36 -17.92 -8.46
CA LEU A 266 26.69 -18.48 -8.28
C LEU A 266 27.03 -18.59 -6.79
N PHE A 267 26.68 -17.58 -5.99
CA PHE A 267 26.85 -17.64 -4.53
C PHE A 267 26.05 -18.79 -3.91
N VAL A 268 24.78 -19.00 -4.28
CA VAL A 268 24.00 -20.12 -3.73
C VAL A 268 24.52 -21.47 -4.22
N ILE A 269 24.98 -21.59 -5.48
CA ILE A 269 25.68 -22.79 -5.93
C ILE A 269 26.95 -23.02 -5.09
N ASP A 270 27.72 -21.96 -4.83
CA ASP A 270 28.94 -22.03 -4.02
C ASP A 270 28.62 -22.48 -2.59
N ILE A 271 27.57 -21.93 -1.97
CA ILE A 271 27.04 -22.45 -0.70
C ILE A 271 26.65 -23.91 -0.85
N ASN A 272 25.85 -24.26 -1.85
CA ASN A 272 25.34 -25.62 -2.03
C ASN A 272 26.45 -26.65 -2.31
N THR A 273 27.60 -26.22 -2.82
CA THR A 273 28.76 -27.08 -3.10
C THR A 273 29.78 -27.10 -1.96
N ARG A 274 29.93 -26.02 -1.19
CA ARG A 274 30.88 -25.91 -0.07
C ARG A 274 30.29 -26.28 1.29
N VAL A 275 29.02 -25.99 1.53
CA VAL A 275 28.25 -26.53 2.67
C VAL A 275 28.12 -28.03 2.43
N PRO A 276 28.32 -28.89 3.45
CA PRO A 276 28.59 -30.33 3.29
C PRO A 276 27.35 -31.13 2.89
N LEU A 277 26.70 -30.74 1.79
CA LEU A 277 25.65 -31.48 1.13
C LEU A 277 26.20 -32.73 0.44
N ASN A 278 27.48 -32.70 0.07
CA ASN A 278 28.22 -33.81 -0.56
C ASN A 278 29.74 -33.68 -0.38
N ALA A 279 30.23 -33.02 0.69
CA ALA A 279 31.67 -32.92 0.90
C ALA A 279 32.21 -34.34 1.03
N PHE A 280 32.87 -34.80 -0.04
CA PHE A 280 33.76 -35.95 0.01
C PHE A 280 34.58 -35.83 1.31
N PRO A 281 34.89 -36.95 2.00
CA PRO A 281 35.52 -36.94 3.33
C PRO A 281 36.86 -36.19 3.45
N PHE A 282 37.33 -35.55 2.37
CA PHE A 282 38.56 -34.79 2.24
C PHE A 282 38.35 -33.28 1.98
N GLY A 283 37.12 -32.78 1.87
CA GLY A 283 36.85 -31.36 1.69
C GLY A 283 36.96 -30.58 3.00
N SER A 284 37.82 -29.56 3.05
CA SER A 284 37.88 -28.61 4.17
C SER A 284 36.52 -27.93 4.36
N ARG A 285 35.93 -28.03 5.56
CA ARG A 285 34.72 -27.27 5.90
C ARG A 285 35.07 -25.78 5.85
N VAL A 286 34.39 -25.03 4.99
CA VAL A 286 34.53 -23.56 4.93
C VAL A 286 33.33 -22.98 5.68
N ASP A 287 33.61 -22.17 6.70
CA ASP A 287 32.54 -21.39 7.31
C ASP A 287 32.14 -20.27 6.38
N ILE A 288 30.84 -20.19 6.09
CA ILE A 288 30.30 -19.05 5.36
C ILE A 288 29.91 -18.04 6.43
N ASN A 289 30.88 -17.25 6.89
CA ASN A 289 30.64 -16.13 7.80
C ASN A 289 29.98 -14.95 7.07
N ASN A 290 28.98 -15.23 6.23
CA ASN A 290 28.15 -14.22 5.58
C ASN A 290 27.01 -13.77 6.50
N THR A 291 26.91 -14.32 7.71
CA THR A 291 25.99 -13.85 8.76
C THR A 291 26.38 -12.49 9.32
N ASN A 292 27.58 -12.00 9.00
CA ASN A 292 28.05 -10.66 9.32
C ASN A 292 27.60 -9.64 8.26
N VAL A 293 26.38 -9.79 7.73
CA VAL A 293 25.71 -8.67 7.06
C VAL A 293 25.58 -7.59 8.13
N ASP A 294 26.21 -6.43 7.90
CA ASP A 294 26.27 -5.36 8.89
C ASP A 294 24.92 -5.16 9.56
N ALA A 295 24.92 -4.99 10.89
CA ALA A 295 23.73 -4.61 11.64
C ALA A 295 23.11 -3.27 11.15
N THR A 296 23.84 -2.54 10.30
CA THR A 296 23.41 -1.32 9.59
C THR A 296 22.65 -1.60 8.29
N SER A 297 22.61 -2.85 7.82
CA SER A 297 21.89 -3.21 6.61
C SER A 297 20.40 -2.92 6.80
N LYS A 298 19.84 -2.13 5.88
CA LYS A 298 18.42 -1.73 5.89
C LYS A 298 17.45 -2.88 5.57
N CYS A 299 17.98 -4.10 5.42
CA CYS A 299 17.28 -5.29 4.91
C CYS A 299 16.67 -6.14 6.02
N TYR A 300 15.63 -6.90 5.65
CA TYR A 300 15.07 -7.91 6.54
C TYR A 300 15.94 -9.18 6.58
N LYS A 301 16.13 -9.74 7.77
CA LYS A 301 16.60 -11.12 7.95
C LYS A 301 15.42 -12.07 7.71
N LEU A 302 15.56 -12.95 6.74
CA LEU A 302 14.53 -13.87 6.27
C LEU A 302 14.77 -15.25 6.90
N LEU A 303 14.44 -15.39 8.18
CA LEU A 303 14.67 -16.63 8.91
C LEU A 303 13.56 -17.64 8.59
N SER A 304 13.89 -18.93 8.52
CA SER A 304 12.90 -20.01 8.36
C SER A 304 13.28 -21.24 9.15
N HIS A 305 12.37 -22.22 9.21
CA HIS A 305 12.66 -23.50 9.82
C HIS A 305 13.84 -24.19 9.15
N ILE A 306 14.61 -24.97 9.91
CA ILE A 306 15.74 -25.75 9.40
C ILE A 306 15.45 -27.22 9.69
N HIS A 307 15.20 -27.95 8.61
CA HIS A 307 14.84 -29.36 8.70
C HIS A 307 16.07 -30.18 9.09
N LYS A 308 15.93 -30.99 10.14
CA LYS A 308 16.91 -32.01 10.51
C LYS A 308 16.75 -33.23 9.60
N ASN A 309 16.88 -33.06 8.29
CA ASN A 309 16.89 -34.22 7.41
C ASN A 309 18.26 -34.89 7.49
N LEU A 310 18.21 -36.21 7.68
CA LEU A 310 19.33 -37.06 8.06
C LEU A 310 20.63 -36.68 7.33
N VAL A 311 21.61 -36.26 8.14
CA VAL A 311 23.06 -36.23 7.87
C VAL A 311 23.57 -35.17 6.88
N LEU A 312 22.77 -34.63 5.95
CA LEU A 312 23.37 -33.90 4.82
C LEU A 312 22.90 -32.46 4.57
N GLN A 313 21.81 -31.94 5.14
CA GLN A 313 21.31 -30.62 4.74
C GLN A 313 20.95 -29.73 5.93
N VAL A 314 21.60 -28.56 6.03
CA VAL A 314 21.24 -27.48 6.96
C VAL A 314 21.06 -26.21 6.14
N LEU A 315 20.15 -26.27 5.16
CA LEU A 315 19.67 -25.08 4.46
C LEU A 315 18.34 -24.66 5.10
N PRO A 316 18.15 -23.37 5.42
CA PRO A 316 16.84 -22.85 5.80
C PRO A 316 15.80 -23.24 4.76
N GLU A 317 14.65 -23.73 5.22
CA GLU A 317 13.58 -24.24 4.37
C GLU A 317 13.17 -23.23 3.30
N PHE A 318 12.97 -21.97 3.67
CA PHE A 318 12.59 -20.94 2.71
C PHE A 318 13.69 -20.66 1.69
N LEU A 319 14.97 -20.65 2.13
CA LEU A 319 16.10 -20.52 1.21
C LEU A 319 16.19 -21.69 0.23
N SER A 320 15.81 -22.91 0.65
CA SER A 320 15.75 -24.07 -0.23
C SER A 320 14.66 -23.94 -1.31
N VAL A 321 13.49 -23.40 -0.95
CA VAL A 321 12.39 -23.15 -1.90
C VAL A 321 12.78 -22.09 -2.91
N LEU A 322 13.35 -21.00 -2.40
CA LEU A 322 13.95 -19.97 -3.24
C LEU A 322 14.91 -20.64 -4.23
N PHE A 323 15.93 -21.37 -3.76
CA PHE A 323 16.92 -22.02 -4.62
C PHE A 323 16.30 -22.94 -5.69
N ASN A 324 15.30 -23.74 -5.32
CA ASN A 324 14.57 -24.59 -6.27
C ASN A 324 13.82 -23.78 -7.33
N LEU A 325 13.23 -22.64 -6.95
CA LEU A 325 12.58 -21.72 -7.89
C LEU A 325 13.57 -21.20 -8.93
N VAL A 326 14.80 -20.87 -8.50
CA VAL A 326 15.87 -20.41 -9.39
C VAL A 326 16.37 -21.51 -10.30
N ASN A 327 16.62 -22.72 -9.78
CA ASN A 327 17.02 -23.85 -10.62
C ASN A 327 15.94 -24.19 -11.66
N SER A 328 14.67 -24.12 -11.27
CA SER A 328 13.54 -24.30 -12.20
C SER A 328 13.50 -23.22 -13.28
N PHE A 329 13.87 -21.99 -12.93
CA PHE A 329 13.98 -20.88 -13.89
C PHE A 329 15.16 -21.05 -14.85
N MET A 330 16.33 -21.41 -14.34
CA MET A 330 17.57 -21.54 -15.13
C MET A 330 17.57 -22.77 -16.03
N SER A 331 16.95 -23.87 -15.58
CA SER A 331 16.87 -25.11 -16.36
C SER A 331 15.93 -25.02 -17.57
N LYS A 332 15.03 -24.03 -17.61
CA LYS A 332 14.10 -23.86 -18.75
C LYS A 332 14.75 -23.00 -19.84
N PRO A 333 15.01 -23.56 -21.04
CA PRO A 333 15.62 -22.79 -22.12
C PRO A 333 14.73 -21.61 -22.50
N VAL A 334 15.32 -20.42 -22.49
CA VAL A 334 14.64 -19.16 -22.75
C VAL A 334 14.16 -19.13 -24.19
N LYS A 335 12.86 -19.38 -24.42
CA LYS A 335 12.25 -19.08 -25.71
C LYS A 335 12.20 -17.56 -25.88
N LYS A 336 12.78 -17.04 -26.98
CA LYS A 336 12.93 -15.60 -27.27
C LYS A 336 11.64 -14.76 -27.18
N ASN A 337 10.46 -15.39 -27.23
CA ASN A 337 9.17 -14.69 -27.30
C ASN A 337 8.52 -14.40 -25.92
N HIS A 338 9.08 -14.86 -24.79
CA HIS A 338 8.43 -14.72 -23.45
C HIS A 338 9.03 -13.61 -22.56
N THR A 339 9.55 -12.53 -23.14
CA THR A 339 10.19 -11.44 -22.39
C THR A 339 9.27 -10.71 -21.41
N LYS A 340 7.96 -10.68 -21.66
CA LYS A 340 6.98 -9.99 -20.80
C LYS A 340 6.67 -10.74 -19.49
N SER A 341 6.62 -12.07 -19.52
CA SER A 341 6.39 -12.92 -18.34
C SER A 341 7.57 -12.92 -17.37
N ARG A 342 8.78 -12.66 -17.88
CA ARG A 342 10.00 -12.57 -17.07
C ARG A 342 9.93 -11.46 -16.01
N LYS A 343 9.37 -10.29 -16.35
CA LYS A 343 9.36 -9.12 -15.47
C LYS A 343 8.63 -9.34 -14.14
N SER A 344 7.47 -10.01 -14.13
CA SER A 344 6.74 -10.29 -12.89
C SER A 344 7.42 -11.37 -12.05
N LEU A 345 8.09 -12.33 -12.69
CA LEU A 345 8.82 -13.41 -12.02
C LEU A 345 10.09 -12.90 -11.31
N PHE A 346 10.77 -11.88 -11.85
CA PHE A 346 11.91 -11.27 -11.15
C PHE A 346 11.51 -10.60 -9.83
N GLY A 347 10.26 -10.16 -9.67
CA GLY A 347 9.81 -9.58 -8.40
C GLY A 347 9.85 -10.55 -7.21
N ALA A 348 9.73 -11.87 -7.46
CA ALA A 348 9.94 -12.89 -6.43
C ALA A 348 11.44 -13.14 -6.17
N LEU A 349 12.28 -12.86 -7.19
CA LEU A 349 13.73 -12.92 -7.09
C LEU A 349 14.33 -11.70 -6.36
N ASP A 350 13.54 -10.67 -6.07
CA ASP A 350 14.02 -9.55 -5.23
C ASP A 350 14.30 -9.98 -3.77
N LEU A 351 13.69 -11.09 -3.31
CA LEU A 351 14.03 -11.71 -2.03
C LEU A 351 15.35 -12.49 -2.09
N PHE A 352 15.87 -12.74 -3.29
CA PHE A 352 17.18 -13.33 -3.54
C PHE A 352 18.24 -12.24 -3.68
N ASN A 353 18.41 -11.51 -2.59
CA ASN A 353 19.45 -10.51 -2.45
C ASN A 353 20.49 -11.03 -1.46
N GLU A 354 21.77 -10.95 -1.79
CA GLU A 354 22.87 -11.32 -0.88
C GLU A 354 22.87 -10.50 0.42
N LYS A 355 22.19 -9.35 0.42
CA LYS A 355 21.99 -8.51 1.60
C LYS A 355 20.92 -9.03 2.56
N HIS A 356 20.11 -10.01 2.16
CA HIS A 356 19.23 -10.73 3.08
C HIS A 356 20.05 -11.78 3.84
N ASP A 357 19.86 -11.83 5.15
CA ASP A 357 20.41 -12.88 5.99
C ASP A 357 19.35 -13.97 6.18
N PHE A 358 19.73 -15.23 5.95
CA PHE A 358 18.84 -16.39 6.07
C PHE A 358 19.12 -17.22 7.32
N TYR A 359 20.13 -16.85 8.10
CA TYR A 359 20.58 -17.59 9.28
C TYR A 359 20.51 -16.70 10.53
N PRO A 360 20.32 -17.29 11.72
CA PRO A 360 20.41 -16.52 12.94
C PRO A 360 21.85 -15.99 13.14
N MET A 361 21.98 -14.80 13.73
CA MET A 361 23.26 -14.26 14.20
C MET A 361 24.09 -15.30 14.97
N GLY A 362 25.38 -15.42 14.61
CA GLY A 362 26.32 -16.35 15.22
C GLY A 362 26.22 -17.79 14.71
N PHE A 363 25.38 -18.07 13.70
CA PHE A 363 25.37 -19.36 13.03
C PHE A 363 26.70 -19.61 12.31
N SER A 364 27.23 -20.83 12.47
CA SER A 364 28.48 -21.29 11.88
C SER A 364 28.33 -22.76 11.51
N TYR A 365 28.77 -23.13 10.31
CA TYR A 365 28.80 -24.53 9.86
C TYR A 365 29.92 -25.34 10.52
N LEU A 366 30.92 -24.68 11.09
CA LEU A 366 32.03 -25.33 11.79
C LEU A 366 31.67 -25.74 13.20
N ASN A 367 30.64 -25.12 13.79
CA ASN A 367 30.30 -25.35 15.17
C ASN A 367 29.28 -26.48 15.31
N GLU A 368 29.76 -27.69 15.60
CA GLU A 368 28.94 -28.90 15.75
C GLU A 368 27.89 -28.76 16.86
N THR A 369 28.12 -27.90 17.86
CA THR A 369 27.16 -27.66 18.96
C THR A 369 25.90 -26.91 18.49
N PHE A 370 26.03 -26.05 17.48
CA PHE A 370 24.91 -25.30 16.89
C PHE A 370 24.00 -26.17 16.00
N MET A 371 24.37 -27.43 15.75
CA MET A 371 23.53 -28.36 14.99
C MET A 371 22.40 -28.99 15.83
N THR A 372 22.33 -28.69 17.13
CA THR A 372 21.15 -29.08 17.91
C THR A 372 19.99 -28.18 17.53
N PHE A 373 18.95 -28.82 16.99
CA PHE A 373 17.74 -28.18 16.49
C PHE A 373 17.11 -27.21 17.51
N ASP A 374 17.10 -27.58 18.79
CA ASP A 374 16.53 -26.76 19.86
C ASP A 374 17.29 -25.43 20.08
N ILE A 375 18.63 -25.47 20.00
CA ILE A 375 19.46 -24.25 20.12
C ILE A 375 19.21 -23.34 18.93
N MET A 376 19.14 -23.91 17.72
CA MET A 376 18.92 -23.15 16.50
C MET A 376 17.54 -22.50 16.48
N GLN A 377 16.50 -23.26 16.82
CA GLN A 377 15.15 -22.74 16.95
C GLN A 377 15.07 -21.64 18.00
N GLY A 378 15.68 -21.84 19.18
CA GLY A 378 15.73 -20.83 20.24
C GLY A 378 16.43 -19.52 19.81
N ASN A 379 17.47 -19.62 18.98
CA ASN A 379 18.16 -18.44 18.44
C ASN A 379 17.32 -17.68 17.40
N ILE A 380 16.60 -18.40 16.53
CA ILE A 380 15.65 -17.82 15.58
C ILE A 380 14.54 -17.10 16.34
N GLU A 381 13.90 -17.78 17.28
CA GLU A 381 12.83 -17.21 18.11
C GLU A 381 13.31 -15.98 18.87
N ARG A 382 14.49 -16.03 19.49
CA ARG A 382 15.08 -14.88 20.19
C ARG A 382 15.25 -13.67 19.28
N GLN A 383 15.68 -13.86 18.03
CA GLN A 383 15.89 -12.75 17.08
C GLN A 383 14.58 -12.18 16.55
N VAL A 384 13.57 -13.02 16.33
CA VAL A 384 12.22 -12.54 15.93
C VAL A 384 11.59 -11.71 17.06
N VAL A 385 11.78 -12.12 18.32
CA VAL A 385 11.24 -11.42 19.50
C VAL A 385 12.00 -10.12 19.81
N GLN A 386 13.20 -9.91 19.28
CA GLN A 386 13.92 -8.62 19.39
C GLN A 386 13.26 -7.49 18.58
N CYS A 387 12.27 -7.78 17.73
CA CYS A 387 11.51 -6.81 16.94
C CYS A 387 12.38 -5.92 16.01
N GLY A 388 13.61 -6.37 15.70
CA GLY A 388 14.41 -5.81 14.62
C GLY A 388 13.85 -6.16 13.25
N LYS A 389 14.53 -5.77 12.16
CA LYS A 389 14.18 -6.16 10.78
C LYS A 389 14.43 -7.66 10.56
N THR A 390 13.65 -8.49 11.22
CA THR A 390 13.71 -9.96 11.16
C THR A 390 12.30 -10.47 10.96
N VAL A 391 12.16 -11.41 10.03
CA VAL A 391 10.92 -12.11 9.76
C VAL A 391 11.14 -13.61 9.85
N LEU A 392 10.15 -14.32 10.37
CA LEU A 392 10.10 -15.76 10.39
C LEU A 392 9.15 -16.23 9.29
N ILE A 393 9.66 -16.98 8.33
CA ILE A 393 8.94 -17.46 7.16
C ILE A 393 8.70 -18.96 7.31
N GLY A 394 7.46 -19.40 7.05
CA GLY A 394 7.07 -20.81 7.11
C GLY A 394 5.86 -21.11 6.23
N LYS A 395 5.61 -22.39 5.97
CA LYS A 395 4.44 -22.81 5.20
C LYS A 395 3.13 -22.58 5.97
N SER A 396 2.07 -22.23 5.25
CA SER A 396 0.73 -22.04 5.79
C SER A 396 0.15 -23.33 6.41
N SER A 397 0.49 -24.49 5.84
CA SER A 397 0.03 -25.82 6.24
C SER A 397 0.54 -26.27 7.62
N TYR A 398 1.73 -25.81 8.03
CA TYR A 398 2.27 -26.10 9.37
C TYR A 398 1.44 -25.45 10.47
N GLY A 399 0.45 -24.62 10.10
CA GLY A 399 -0.61 -24.14 10.97
C GLY A 399 -0.04 -23.56 12.25
N TRP A 400 1.05 -22.80 12.16
CA TRP A 400 1.76 -22.16 13.28
C TRP A 400 1.76 -23.01 14.57
N LYS A 401 1.94 -24.34 14.48
CA LYS A 401 1.72 -25.29 15.59
C LYS A 401 2.78 -25.23 16.69
N SER A 402 3.82 -24.41 16.55
CA SER A 402 4.75 -24.17 17.65
C SER A 402 3.99 -23.58 18.83
N ARG A 403 4.10 -24.19 20.02
CA ARG A 403 3.45 -23.67 21.23
C ARG A 403 3.83 -22.23 21.50
N ILE A 404 5.06 -21.83 21.21
CA ILE A 404 5.55 -20.46 21.42
C ILE A 404 4.86 -19.50 20.45
N LEU A 405 4.65 -19.92 19.21
CA LEU A 405 3.98 -19.14 18.17
C LEU A 405 2.46 -19.09 18.38
N GLN A 406 1.83 -20.18 18.83
CA GLN A 406 0.43 -20.19 19.27
C GLN A 406 0.26 -19.34 20.53
N SER A 407 1.20 -19.38 21.47
CA SER A 407 1.20 -18.50 22.63
C SER A 407 1.42 -17.04 22.21
N PHE A 408 2.33 -16.75 21.29
CA PHE A 408 2.57 -15.38 20.82
C PHE A 408 1.38 -14.83 20.04
N LYS A 409 0.82 -15.63 19.13
CA LYS A 409 -0.43 -15.32 18.42
C LYS A 409 -1.58 -15.14 19.41
N SER A 410 -1.72 -16.03 20.39
CA SER A 410 -2.74 -15.91 21.45
C SER A 410 -2.50 -14.69 22.33
N LEU A 411 -1.26 -14.30 22.62
CA LEU A 411 -0.90 -13.10 23.39
C LEU A 411 -1.13 -11.81 22.59
N LEU A 412 -0.92 -11.84 21.27
CA LEU A 412 -1.25 -10.76 20.35
C LEU A 412 -2.77 -10.63 20.20
N GLU A 413 -3.47 -11.72 19.90
CA GLU A 413 -4.92 -11.76 19.69
C GLU A 413 -5.70 -11.47 20.98
N ALA A 414 -5.20 -11.92 22.14
CA ALA A 414 -5.79 -11.58 23.44
C ALA A 414 -5.43 -10.15 23.90
N GLY A 415 -4.63 -9.41 23.11
CA GLY A 415 -4.14 -8.09 23.47
C GLY A 415 -3.25 -8.06 24.71
N ILE A 416 -2.82 -9.21 25.24
CA ILE A 416 -2.03 -9.34 26.47
C ILE A 416 -0.64 -8.77 26.29
N LEU A 417 0.00 -8.97 25.13
CA LEU A 417 1.31 -8.38 24.85
C LEU A 417 1.23 -6.84 24.83
N PHE A 418 0.15 -6.32 24.25
CA PHE A 418 -0.12 -4.89 24.21
C PHE A 418 -0.49 -4.36 25.61
N LYS A 419 -1.27 -5.12 26.38
CA LYS A 419 -1.64 -4.81 27.77
C LYS A 419 -0.43 -4.83 28.70
N ALA A 420 0.48 -5.78 28.59
CA ALA A 420 1.71 -5.84 29.39
C ALA A 420 2.67 -4.70 29.04
N LYS A 421 2.76 -4.35 27.74
CA LYS A 421 3.52 -3.18 27.29
C LYS A 421 2.88 -1.87 27.77
N ASN A 422 1.56 -1.77 27.75
CA ASN A 422 0.82 -0.64 28.29
C ASN A 422 0.92 -0.57 29.82
N GLU A 423 0.92 -1.69 30.54
CA GLU A 423 1.14 -1.72 31.99
C GLU A 423 2.57 -1.28 32.37
N ASP A 424 3.58 -1.58 31.55
CA ASP A 424 4.95 -1.07 31.74
C ASP A 424 5.09 0.42 31.36
N LEU A 425 4.31 0.89 30.38
CA LEU A 425 4.16 2.31 30.05
C LEU A 425 3.36 3.08 31.12
N ASP A 426 2.31 2.50 31.67
CA ASP A 426 1.46 3.05 32.73
C ASP A 426 2.21 3.10 34.06
N ARG A 427 3.09 2.11 34.33
CA ARG A 427 4.06 2.21 35.46
C ARG A 427 5.04 3.37 35.29
N LYS A 428 5.35 3.76 34.06
CA LYS A 428 6.21 4.92 33.75
C LYS A 428 5.42 6.23 33.63
N LEU A 429 4.11 6.16 33.43
CA LEU A 429 3.19 7.28 33.23
C LEU A 429 2.07 7.27 34.28
N LEU A 430 2.46 7.23 35.56
CA LEU A 430 1.56 7.55 36.68
C LEU A 430 1.15 9.05 36.63
N PHE A 431 0.34 9.41 35.65
CA PHE A 431 -0.54 10.57 35.66
C PHE A 431 -1.93 10.14 35.16
N ASN A 432 -2.79 9.89 36.15
CA ASN A 432 -4.24 9.76 36.14
C ASN A 432 -4.94 10.06 34.79
N ARG A 433 -5.21 9.03 33.97
CA ARG A 433 -6.18 9.11 32.87
C ARG A 433 -7.16 7.94 32.94
N THR A 434 -8.43 8.26 32.76
CA THR A 434 -9.57 7.35 32.69
C THR A 434 -9.50 6.45 31.45
N ALA A 435 -9.82 5.17 31.62
CA ALA A 435 -9.80 4.17 30.57
C ALA A 435 -10.79 4.51 29.43
N VAL A 436 -10.27 4.54 28.20
CA VAL A 436 -11.07 4.69 26.97
C VAL A 436 -11.40 3.30 26.44
N THR A 437 -12.69 3.03 26.24
CA THR A 437 -13.20 1.79 25.65
C THR A 437 -12.84 1.70 24.17
N GLU A 438 -12.18 0.61 23.80
CA GLU A 438 -11.81 0.32 22.42
C GLU A 438 -13.06 -0.15 21.64
N VAL A 439 -13.62 0.74 20.82
CA VAL A 439 -14.72 0.41 19.90
C VAL A 439 -14.10 -0.17 18.63
N GLY A 440 -14.53 -1.36 18.20
CA GLY A 440 -13.99 -2.06 17.03
C GLY A 440 -14.00 -1.19 15.76
N ILE A 441 -12.80 -0.78 15.34
CA ILE A 441 -12.56 0.12 14.20
C ILE A 441 -12.35 -0.71 12.93
N SER A 442 -13.42 -1.18 12.29
CA SER A 442 -13.32 -1.68 10.91
C SER A 442 -14.00 -0.76 9.88
N GLN A 443 -14.78 0.24 10.32
CA GLN A 443 -15.47 1.19 9.43
C GLN A 443 -15.68 2.58 10.06
N LEU A 444 -14.74 3.11 10.84
CA LEU A 444 -14.73 4.55 11.08
C LEU A 444 -14.23 5.21 9.79
N GLU A 445 -15.16 5.48 8.86
CA GLU A 445 -14.97 6.55 7.90
C GLU A 445 -14.58 7.78 8.73
N ASN A 446 -13.37 8.31 8.49
CA ASN A 446 -12.79 9.41 9.24
C ASN A 446 -13.86 10.47 9.54
N VAL A 447 -14.26 10.60 10.80
CA VAL A 447 -15.20 11.65 11.24
C VAL A 447 -14.60 13.03 10.94
N ALA A 448 -13.27 13.12 10.83
CA ALA A 448 -12.52 14.29 10.36
C ALA A 448 -12.59 14.54 8.84
N THR A 449 -12.97 13.55 8.03
CA THR A 449 -13.49 13.80 6.68
C THR A 449 -14.94 14.24 6.84
N LEU A 450 -15.16 15.42 7.45
CA LEU A 450 -16.43 16.12 7.34
C LEU A 450 -16.64 16.43 5.85
N ARG A 451 -17.24 15.47 5.12
CA ARG A 451 -17.66 15.51 3.72
C ARG A 451 -18.57 16.73 3.51
N GLY A 452 -17.95 17.90 3.41
CA GLY A 452 -18.63 19.15 3.13
C GLY A 452 -18.76 20.12 4.29
N ALA A 453 -18.73 19.76 5.58
CA ALA A 453 -19.07 20.74 6.62
C ALA A 453 -18.04 21.89 6.75
N PHE A 454 -16.74 21.60 6.65
CA PHE A 454 -15.73 22.66 6.56
C PHE A 454 -15.94 23.51 5.30
N PRO A 455 -16.03 22.92 4.08
CA PRO A 455 -16.43 23.68 2.90
C PRO A 455 -17.69 24.54 3.10
N THR A 456 -18.72 24.05 3.78
CA THR A 456 -19.94 24.82 4.09
C THR A 456 -19.63 26.00 5.00
N VAL A 457 -18.79 25.83 6.03
CA VAL A 457 -18.34 26.90 6.91
C VAL A 457 -17.57 27.97 6.12
N PHE A 458 -16.69 27.57 5.19
CA PHE A 458 -16.00 28.50 4.29
C PHE A 458 -16.94 29.20 3.31
N ILE A 459 -17.93 28.48 2.76
CA ILE A 459 -18.95 29.05 1.87
C ILE A 459 -19.80 30.07 2.62
N VAL A 460 -20.27 29.74 3.83
CA VAL A 460 -21.07 30.64 4.67
C VAL A 460 -20.25 31.87 5.07
N ALA A 461 -19.00 31.70 5.53
CA ALA A 461 -18.13 32.81 5.87
C ALA A 461 -17.81 33.69 4.66
N GLY A 462 -17.48 33.09 3.52
CA GLY A 462 -17.25 33.81 2.27
C GLY A 462 -18.48 34.59 1.80
N SER A 463 -19.67 33.99 1.95
CA SER A 463 -20.95 34.62 1.59
C SER A 463 -21.27 35.81 2.51
N LEU A 464 -21.03 35.66 3.82
CA LEU A 464 -21.17 36.75 4.78
C LEU A 464 -20.19 37.90 4.47
N ILE A 465 -18.94 37.60 4.16
CA ILE A 465 -17.95 38.61 3.74
C ILE A 465 -18.41 39.32 2.45
N GLY A 466 -18.95 38.58 1.49
CA GLY A 466 -19.51 39.13 0.25
C GLY A 466 -20.67 40.10 0.48
N VAL A 467 -21.66 39.71 1.29
CA VAL A 467 -22.81 40.57 1.65
C VAL A 467 -22.34 41.82 2.40
N MET A 468 -21.37 41.67 3.29
CA MET A 468 -20.78 42.80 4.01
C MET A 468 -20.11 43.78 3.05
N HIS A 469 -19.41 43.28 2.02
CA HIS A 469 -18.80 44.12 0.99
C HIS A 469 -19.84 44.98 0.26
N ASP A 470 -20.95 44.39 -0.18
CA ASP A 470 -22.03 45.12 -0.86
C ASP A 470 -22.68 46.17 0.05
N PHE A 471 -22.88 45.83 1.32
CA PHE A 471 -23.38 46.78 2.31
C PHE A 471 -22.46 48.00 2.44
N ILE A 472 -21.14 47.79 2.49
CA ILE A 472 -20.16 48.88 2.62
C ILE A 472 -20.08 49.71 1.36
N ALA A 473 -20.10 49.08 0.18
CA ALA A 473 -20.12 49.81 -1.08
C ALA A 473 -21.34 50.76 -1.13
N LYS A 474 -22.49 50.29 -0.65
CA LYS A 474 -23.72 51.07 -0.57
C LYS A 474 -23.66 52.18 0.49
N GLU A 475 -23.12 51.89 1.67
CA GLU A 475 -23.01 52.86 2.76
C GLU A 475 -21.98 53.96 2.46
N ASN A 476 -20.84 53.60 1.87
CA ASN A 476 -19.87 54.57 1.38
C ASN A 476 -20.49 55.51 0.33
N ARG A 477 -21.32 54.97 -0.57
CA ARG A 477 -22.04 55.78 -1.55
C ARG A 477 -23.01 56.77 -0.86
N ARG A 478 -23.68 56.36 0.22
CA ARG A 478 -24.55 57.26 1.01
C ARG A 478 -23.77 58.35 1.74
N LEU A 479 -22.66 58.00 2.39
CA LEU A 479 -21.80 58.97 3.06
C LEU A 479 -21.21 60.00 2.09
N LEU A 480 -20.87 59.57 0.87
CA LEU A 480 -20.42 60.46 -0.19
C LEU A 480 -21.51 61.44 -0.65
N GLN A 481 -22.78 60.99 -0.69
CA GLN A 481 -23.93 61.82 -1.05
C GLN A 481 -24.34 62.79 0.07
N ALA A 482 -24.05 62.49 1.33
CA ALA A 482 -24.46 63.30 2.48
C ALA A 482 -23.53 64.50 2.78
N GLN A 483 -22.43 64.69 2.05
CA GLN A 483 -21.55 65.84 2.27
C GLN A 483 -22.02 67.09 1.51
N PRO A 484 -22.02 68.26 2.17
CA PRO A 484 -22.49 69.53 1.59
C PRO A 484 -21.62 70.02 0.42
N GLU A 485 -22.29 70.65 -0.55
CA GLU A 485 -21.75 71.10 -1.85
C GLU A 485 -20.49 71.99 -1.76
N GLU A 486 -20.27 72.70 -0.65
CA GLU A 486 -19.09 73.56 -0.46
C GLU A 486 -17.74 72.81 -0.48
N THR A 487 -17.76 71.47 -0.37
CA THR A 487 -16.55 70.64 -0.49
C THR A 487 -16.33 70.03 -1.88
N MET A 488 -17.21 70.29 -2.86
CA MET A 488 -17.09 69.73 -4.22
C MET A 488 -15.93 70.33 -5.03
N ALA A 489 -15.61 71.61 -4.86
CA ALA A 489 -14.59 72.28 -5.68
C ALA A 489 -13.15 71.77 -5.43
N LEU A 490 -12.88 71.12 -4.28
CA LEU A 490 -11.59 70.49 -3.99
C LEU A 490 -11.56 68.99 -4.35
N ARG A 491 -12.71 68.43 -4.74
CA ARG A 491 -12.93 66.98 -4.94
C ARG A 491 -12.71 66.52 -6.38
N ASP A 492 -12.82 67.41 -7.37
CA ASP A 492 -12.64 67.07 -8.78
C ASP A 492 -11.21 66.64 -9.16
N THR A 493 -10.23 66.85 -8.28
CA THR A 493 -8.83 66.43 -8.50
C THR A 493 -8.44 65.08 -7.87
N ILE A 494 -9.31 64.44 -7.09
CA ILE A 494 -8.97 63.16 -6.44
C ILE A 494 -9.80 62.04 -7.07
N ASN A 495 -9.10 61.10 -7.73
CA ASN A 495 -9.54 59.88 -8.40
C ASN A 495 -10.36 58.90 -7.51
N HIS A 496 -11.41 59.37 -6.84
CA HIS A 496 -12.29 58.57 -5.99
C HIS A 496 -13.17 57.62 -6.81
N SER A 497 -13.52 57.97 -8.06
CA SER A 497 -14.19 57.04 -8.96
C SER A 497 -13.30 55.85 -9.27
N GLN A 498 -11.99 56.07 -9.51
CA GLN A 498 -11.04 54.99 -9.74
C GLN A 498 -10.88 54.13 -8.49
N PHE A 499 -10.78 54.70 -7.28
CA PHE A 499 -10.68 53.89 -6.06
C PHE A 499 -11.89 52.97 -5.86
N ALA A 500 -13.10 53.50 -6.00
CA ALA A 500 -14.31 52.70 -5.89
C ALA A 500 -14.32 51.58 -6.95
N GLN A 501 -13.89 51.89 -8.18
CA GLN A 501 -13.80 50.91 -9.28
C GLN A 501 -12.71 49.87 -9.03
N THR A 502 -11.52 50.25 -8.54
CA THR A 502 -10.39 49.33 -8.28
C THR A 502 -10.69 48.39 -7.12
N VAL A 503 -11.33 48.88 -6.05
CA VAL A 503 -11.73 48.02 -4.92
C VAL A 503 -12.87 47.09 -5.33
N THR A 504 -13.91 47.60 -6.00
CA THR A 504 -15.00 46.73 -6.47
C THR A 504 -14.51 45.70 -7.47
N THR A 505 -13.70 46.08 -8.48
CA THR A 505 -13.16 45.12 -9.44
C THR A 505 -12.20 44.12 -8.80
N GLY A 506 -11.32 44.56 -7.91
CA GLY A 506 -10.41 43.67 -7.18
C GLY A 506 -11.16 42.65 -6.32
N VAL A 507 -12.19 43.08 -5.58
CA VAL A 507 -12.99 42.18 -4.75
C VAL A 507 -13.88 41.27 -5.60
N LEU A 508 -14.46 41.76 -6.69
CA LEU A 508 -15.23 40.93 -7.60
C LEU A 508 -14.34 39.86 -8.24
N LEU A 509 -13.11 40.20 -8.63
CA LEU A 509 -12.12 39.26 -9.14
C LEU A 509 -11.75 38.22 -8.08
N SER A 510 -11.55 38.62 -6.82
CA SER A 510 -11.29 37.68 -5.72
C SER A 510 -12.47 36.75 -5.48
N ILE A 511 -13.71 37.27 -5.48
CA ILE A 511 -14.93 36.46 -5.30
C ILE A 511 -15.12 35.51 -6.48
N VAL A 512 -14.95 35.98 -7.72
CA VAL A 512 -15.03 35.15 -8.93
C VAL A 512 -13.91 34.12 -8.96
N ALA A 513 -12.71 34.46 -8.50
CA ALA A 513 -11.61 33.51 -8.37
C ALA A 513 -11.91 32.44 -7.31
N VAL A 514 -12.46 32.83 -6.15
CA VAL A 514 -12.84 31.89 -5.08
C VAL A 514 -14.01 31.01 -5.52
N LEU A 515 -15.07 31.57 -6.10
CA LEU A 515 -16.20 30.82 -6.62
C LEU A 515 -15.79 29.93 -7.80
N GLY A 516 -14.91 30.44 -8.66
CA GLY A 516 -14.31 29.68 -9.76
C GLY A 516 -13.47 28.53 -9.26
N LEU A 517 -12.62 28.74 -8.24
CA LEU A 517 -11.86 27.68 -7.58
C LEU A 517 -12.78 26.70 -6.86
N CYS A 518 -13.79 27.16 -6.12
CA CYS A 518 -14.76 26.28 -5.48
C CYS A 518 -15.50 25.44 -6.52
N SER A 519 -15.93 26.02 -7.63
CA SER A 519 -16.59 25.30 -8.72
C SER A 519 -15.64 24.33 -9.42
N LEU A 520 -14.37 24.73 -9.64
CA LEU A 520 -13.33 23.88 -10.21
C LEU A 520 -13.00 22.71 -9.26
N ILE A 521 -12.84 22.95 -7.96
CA ILE A 521 -12.61 21.93 -6.94
C ILE A 521 -13.83 21.01 -6.85
N THR A 522 -15.05 21.54 -6.86
CA THR A 522 -16.27 20.72 -6.84
C THR A 522 -16.35 19.85 -8.09
N ASN A 523 -15.98 20.39 -9.25
CA ASN A 523 -15.89 19.63 -10.50
C ASN A 523 -14.77 18.59 -10.46
N LEU A 524 -13.57 18.94 -9.97
CA LEU A 524 -12.44 18.02 -9.82
C LEU A 524 -12.76 16.88 -8.84
N VAL A 525 -13.36 17.19 -7.70
CA VAL A 525 -13.82 16.21 -6.71
C VAL A 525 -14.96 15.36 -7.27
N SER A 526 -15.87 15.94 -8.06
CA SER A 526 -16.91 15.19 -8.77
C SER A 526 -16.32 14.23 -9.82
N THR A 527 -15.29 14.66 -10.55
CA THR A 527 -14.64 13.85 -11.59
C THR A 527 -13.64 12.82 -11.06
N CYS A 528 -12.96 13.11 -9.94
CA CYS A 528 -11.97 12.21 -9.31
C CYS A 528 -12.58 11.36 -8.19
N GLY A 529 -13.69 11.79 -7.59
CA GLY A 529 -14.34 11.16 -6.43
C GLY A 529 -15.37 10.08 -6.76
N ARG A 530 -15.52 9.69 -8.03
CA ARG A 530 -15.97 8.32 -8.33
C ARG A 530 -14.73 7.45 -8.30
N PRO A 531 -14.40 6.77 -7.18
CA PRO A 531 -13.67 5.53 -7.34
C PRO A 531 -14.48 4.73 -8.35
N GLN A 532 -13.91 4.48 -9.52
CA GLN A 532 -14.25 3.24 -10.20
C GLN A 532 -13.84 2.15 -9.21
N TYR A 533 -14.73 1.84 -8.26
CA TYR A 533 -15.12 0.46 -8.10
C TYR A 533 -15.59 0.06 -9.50
N ARG A 534 -14.64 -0.31 -10.36
CA ARG A 534 -14.75 -1.60 -11.00
C ARG A 534 -15.06 -2.49 -9.83
N ALA A 535 -16.35 -2.78 -9.64
CA ALA A 535 -16.72 -4.10 -9.22
C ALA A 535 -15.79 -4.99 -10.02
N ILE A 536 -14.78 -5.55 -9.35
CA ILE A 536 -14.17 -6.78 -9.82
C ILE A 536 -15.41 -7.60 -10.12
N PRO A 537 -15.73 -7.88 -11.41
CA PRO A 537 -16.90 -8.66 -11.71
C PRO A 537 -16.71 -9.88 -10.83
N ARG A 538 -17.65 -10.10 -9.91
CA ARG A 538 -17.71 -11.32 -9.14
C ARG A 538 -17.74 -12.37 -10.24
N THR A 539 -16.59 -12.98 -10.51
CA THR A 539 -16.45 -14.01 -11.53
C THR A 539 -17.30 -15.14 -10.99
N ARG A 540 -18.56 -15.11 -11.39
CA ARG A 540 -19.39 -16.29 -11.46
C ARG A 540 -18.60 -17.15 -12.42
N ASN A 541 -17.84 -18.10 -11.88
CA ASN A 541 -17.15 -19.12 -12.63
C ASN A 541 -18.23 -19.94 -13.36
N HIS A 542 -18.67 -19.43 -14.52
CA HIS A 542 -19.14 -20.26 -15.61
C HIS A 542 -17.90 -20.59 -16.42
N TYR A 543 -17.26 -21.70 -16.05
CA TYR A 543 -16.48 -22.47 -17.01
C TYR A 543 -17.49 -23.25 -17.84
N ASP A 544 -17.92 -22.66 -18.97
CA ASP A 544 -18.31 -23.46 -20.11
C ASP A 544 -17.03 -23.85 -20.87
N ALA A 545 -17.06 -25.09 -21.35
CA ALA A 545 -15.94 -25.87 -21.86
C ALA A 545 -15.15 -25.21 -23.01
N ALA A 546 -13.83 -25.34 -22.94
CA ALA A 546 -12.92 -25.39 -24.09
C ALA A 546 -11.65 -26.18 -23.72
#